data_AF-A0A1V6UUB3-F1
#
_entry.id   AF-A0A1V6UUB3-F1
#
_cell.length_a   1.000
_cell.length_b   1.000
_cell.length_c   1.000
_cell.angle_alpha   90.00
_cell.angle_beta   90.00
_cell.angle_gamma   90.00
#
_symmetry.space_group_name_H-M   'P 1'
#
loop_
_entity.id
_entity.type
_entity.pdbx_description
1 polymer ?
#
loop_
_entity_poly.entity_id
_entity_poly.type
_entity_poly.pdbx_seq_one_letter_code
_entity_poly.pdbx_strand_id
1 'polypeptide(L)'
;MSKFWPKGGLPGILHHYTETLVAFEYASSTVRQPHSLLFVGGLGDGLATTSYMADLARALQNSEWSLFTLNLTSSYQSWGVGHLDRDTNEIAQCLEYIKSYKAEKFGGGKIAMMGHSTGSQCVLHYLSQANPHTKIPAFDAGIEHITRPVLDGAIMQAPVSDREAIFCVLKWGIGDTTPEKARVVYDEMEALAKAAVAEGKPHDTMLPLHLTSMIYPANTPISCRRFLSLVSPESPQSPGEDDLFSSDLSDEHFSTTFGMIQERGLLNHKLMVLISGKDQSIPDWVDKDKMLARWQKATDHDGKYQIWDEKHTGVIPNASHALSNDDQAEPRKWLVERVLGYLKTAVEKA
;
A
#
# COMPACT_ATOMS: atom_id res chain seq x y z
N MET A 1 3.53 12.96 -22.86
CA MET A 1 2.53 13.74 -22.09
C MET A 1 1.85 12.79 -21.13
N SER A 2 1.48 13.23 -19.92
CA SER A 2 0.71 12.38 -19.00
C SER A 2 -0.60 11.94 -19.66
N LYS A 3 -0.91 10.65 -19.56
CA LYS A 3 -2.15 10.07 -20.11
C LYS A 3 -3.36 10.28 -19.19
N PHE A 4 -3.13 10.34 -17.87
CA PHE A 4 -4.21 10.31 -16.86
C PHE A 4 -4.41 11.65 -16.15
N TRP A 5 -3.34 12.44 -16.04
CA TRP A 5 -3.44 13.73 -15.40
C TRP A 5 -3.92 14.80 -16.38
N PRO A 6 -4.85 15.67 -15.96
CA PRO A 6 -5.38 16.72 -16.82
C PRO A 6 -4.28 17.70 -17.24
N LYS A 7 -4.38 18.18 -18.49
CA LYS A 7 -3.57 19.31 -18.95
C LYS A 7 -3.84 20.52 -18.06
N GLY A 8 -2.78 21.19 -17.60
CA GLY A 8 -2.87 22.28 -16.64
C GLY A 8 -2.74 21.85 -15.17
N GLY A 9 -2.62 20.55 -14.90
CA GLY A 9 -2.48 20.01 -13.55
C GLY A 9 -3.80 19.98 -12.77
N LEU A 10 -3.72 19.54 -11.52
CA LEU A 10 -4.82 19.66 -10.56
C LEU A 10 -4.39 20.62 -9.43
N PRO A 11 -5.21 21.64 -9.11
CA PRO A 11 -4.88 22.56 -8.03
C PRO A 11 -4.93 21.86 -6.67
N GLY A 12 -4.15 22.38 -5.73
CA GLY A 12 -4.08 21.87 -4.37
C GLY A 12 -3.12 22.66 -3.50
N ILE A 13 -2.86 22.14 -2.30
CA ILE A 13 -2.00 22.77 -1.29
C ILE A 13 -0.86 21.80 -0.98
N LEU A 14 0.37 22.29 -1.02
CA LEU A 14 1.53 21.52 -0.57
C LEU A 14 1.77 21.82 0.92
N HIS A 15 1.81 20.77 1.71
CA HIS A 15 2.01 20.79 3.15
C HIS A 15 3.35 20.16 3.51
N HIS A 16 4.02 20.74 4.48
CA HIS A 16 5.13 20.10 5.18
C HIS A 16 4.57 19.49 6.47
N TYR A 17 4.58 18.17 6.57
CA TYR A 17 4.17 17.47 7.80
C TYR A 17 5.38 17.10 8.67
N THR A 18 6.58 17.13 8.07
CA THR A 18 7.87 17.29 8.74
C THR A 18 8.69 18.35 7.97
N GLU A 19 9.88 18.69 8.45
CA GLU A 19 10.79 19.59 7.73
C GLU A 19 11.20 19.03 6.35
N THR A 20 11.26 17.71 6.20
CA THR A 20 11.80 17.03 5.00
C THR A 20 10.73 16.32 4.17
N LEU A 21 9.56 16.01 4.76
CA LEU A 21 8.51 15.24 4.11
C LEU A 21 7.24 16.07 3.92
N VAL A 22 6.63 15.88 2.75
CA VAL A 22 5.51 16.68 2.29
C VAL A 22 4.28 15.85 1.97
N ALA A 23 3.12 16.47 2.11
CA ALA A 23 1.84 15.95 1.65
C ALA A 23 1.15 16.98 0.74
N PHE A 24 0.48 16.52 -0.31
CA PHE A 24 -0.27 17.37 -1.22
C PHE A 24 -1.77 17.13 -1.05
N GLU A 25 -2.51 18.19 -0.74
CA GLU A 25 -3.96 18.20 -0.57
C GLU A 25 -4.66 18.64 -1.86
N TYR A 26 -5.48 17.76 -2.44
CA TYR A 26 -6.45 18.10 -3.48
C TYR A 26 -7.74 18.59 -2.81
N ALA A 27 -7.77 19.88 -2.48
CA ALA A 27 -8.89 20.53 -1.80
C ALA A 27 -9.88 21.18 -2.77
N SER A 28 -11.15 21.20 -2.36
CA SER A 28 -12.19 22.05 -2.96
C SER A 28 -12.02 23.49 -2.48
N SER A 29 -12.20 24.45 -3.40
CA SER A 29 -12.28 25.88 -3.07
C SER A 29 -13.69 26.34 -2.73
N THR A 30 -14.69 25.47 -2.86
CA THR A 30 -16.12 25.82 -2.75
C THR A 30 -16.85 25.06 -1.64
N VAL A 31 -16.41 23.82 -1.36
CA VAL A 31 -17.03 22.95 -0.36
C VAL A 31 -16.15 22.90 0.89
N ARG A 32 -16.79 22.96 2.06
CA ARG A 32 -16.12 22.72 3.35
C ARG A 32 -15.68 21.24 3.42
N GLN A 33 -14.39 20.99 3.63
CA GLN A 33 -13.82 19.62 3.64
C GLN A 33 -13.15 19.29 4.99
N PRO A 34 -13.91 18.95 6.04
CA PRO A 34 -13.36 18.56 7.33
C PRO A 34 -12.71 17.17 7.32
N HIS A 35 -13.12 16.27 6.41
CA HIS A 35 -12.64 14.89 6.38
C HIS A 35 -11.47 14.71 5.41
N SER A 36 -10.61 13.74 5.67
CA SER A 36 -9.38 13.51 4.91
C SER A 36 -9.23 12.06 4.49
N LEU A 37 -9.02 11.84 3.21
CA LEU A 37 -8.55 10.56 2.68
C LEU A 37 -7.04 10.67 2.41
N LEU A 38 -6.22 9.99 3.20
CA LEU A 38 -4.79 9.87 2.92
C LEU A 38 -4.53 8.69 1.98
N PHE A 39 -3.99 8.97 0.81
CA PHE A 39 -3.59 7.97 -0.18
C PHE A 39 -2.09 7.67 -0.08
N VAL A 40 -1.76 6.38 0.06
CA VAL A 40 -0.41 5.83 0.11
C VAL A 40 -0.17 5.01 -1.15
N GLY A 41 0.75 5.47 -2.00
CA GLY A 41 1.10 4.82 -3.27
C GLY A 41 1.92 3.54 -3.10
N GLY A 42 2.24 2.89 -4.22
CA GLY A 42 3.09 1.71 -4.27
C GLY A 42 4.59 2.01 -4.16
N LEU A 43 5.42 0.96 -4.22
CA LEU A 43 6.88 1.08 -4.20
C LEU A 43 7.33 1.94 -5.39
N GLY A 44 8.00 3.03 -5.06
CA GLY A 44 8.50 4.00 -6.04
C GLY A 44 7.49 5.03 -6.51
N ASP A 45 6.26 4.99 -6.00
CA ASP A 45 5.37 6.13 -6.10
C ASP A 45 5.88 7.27 -5.20
N GLY A 46 5.60 8.50 -5.64
CA GLY A 46 5.53 9.68 -4.78
C GLY A 46 4.20 10.40 -5.00
N LEU A 47 4.21 11.73 -4.95
CA LEU A 47 2.99 12.51 -5.19
C LEU A 47 2.37 12.17 -6.56
N ALA A 48 1.07 11.90 -6.56
CA ALA A 48 0.26 11.87 -7.79
C ALA A 48 0.63 10.77 -8.81
N THR A 49 1.24 9.66 -8.40
CA THR A 49 1.82 8.69 -9.35
C THR A 49 0.79 7.76 -10.02
N THR A 50 -0.32 7.45 -9.35
CA THR A 50 -1.31 6.46 -9.82
C THR A 50 -2.39 7.06 -10.74
N SER A 51 -2.89 6.29 -11.70
CA SER A 51 -3.76 6.77 -12.80
C SER A 51 -5.14 7.25 -12.38
N TYR A 52 -5.80 6.57 -11.44
CA TYR A 52 -7.16 6.91 -10.99
C TYR A 52 -7.20 8.05 -9.97
N MET A 53 -6.05 8.60 -9.57
CA MET A 53 -6.00 9.67 -8.57
C MET A 53 -6.64 10.96 -9.06
N ALA A 54 -6.51 11.28 -10.35
CA ALA A 54 -7.17 12.45 -10.93
C ALA A 54 -8.69 12.30 -10.93
N ASP A 55 -9.19 11.08 -11.17
CA ASP A 55 -10.62 10.77 -11.16
C ASP A 55 -11.18 10.81 -9.73
N LEU A 56 -10.44 10.25 -8.76
CA LEU A 56 -10.80 10.30 -7.35
C LEU A 56 -10.78 11.73 -6.80
N ALA A 57 -9.74 12.51 -7.09
CA ALA A 57 -9.65 13.92 -6.70
C ALA A 57 -10.86 14.71 -7.21
N ARG A 58 -11.20 14.56 -8.50
CA ARG A 58 -12.36 15.22 -9.12
C ARG A 58 -13.68 14.80 -8.46
N ALA A 59 -13.82 13.51 -8.16
CA ALA A 59 -15.03 12.98 -7.56
C ALA A 59 -15.24 13.50 -6.12
N LEU A 60 -14.14 13.70 -5.38
CA LEU A 60 -14.17 14.22 -4.00
C LEU A 60 -14.34 15.74 -3.90
N GLN A 61 -14.13 16.51 -4.98
CA GLN A 61 -14.26 17.99 -4.99
C GLN A 61 -15.63 18.49 -4.49
N ASN A 62 -16.69 17.73 -4.71
CA ASN A 62 -18.06 18.07 -4.30
C ASN A 62 -18.48 17.40 -2.98
N SER A 63 -17.53 16.80 -2.26
CA SER A 63 -17.77 16.11 -1.00
C SER A 63 -17.08 16.82 0.16
N GLU A 64 -17.42 16.44 1.39
CA GLU A 64 -16.76 16.89 2.61
C GLU A 64 -15.38 16.24 2.86
N TRP A 65 -14.91 15.41 1.91
CA TRP A 65 -13.60 14.76 1.96
C TRP A 65 -12.62 15.44 1.00
N SER A 66 -11.45 15.81 1.52
CA SER A 66 -10.28 16.17 0.70
C SER A 66 -9.32 14.99 0.57
N LEU A 67 -8.69 14.84 -0.59
CA LEU A 67 -7.69 13.81 -0.84
C LEU A 67 -6.29 14.34 -0.53
N PHE A 68 -5.50 13.56 0.20
CA PHE A 68 -4.07 13.79 0.42
C PHE A 68 -3.24 12.69 -0.25
N THR A 69 -2.11 13.06 -0.83
CA THR A 69 -1.02 12.12 -1.18
C THR A 69 0.24 12.57 -0.45
N LEU A 70 1.14 11.65 -0.09
CA LEU A 70 2.34 11.98 0.68
C LEU A 70 3.63 11.43 0.06
N ASN A 71 4.73 12.06 0.44
CA ASN A 71 6.07 11.52 0.32
C ASN A 71 6.50 10.87 1.62
N LEU A 72 7.13 9.72 1.50
CA LEU A 72 7.82 9.00 2.57
C LEU A 72 9.32 9.02 2.29
N THR A 73 10.13 8.68 3.29
CA THR A 73 11.55 8.36 3.08
C THR A 73 11.70 7.22 2.09
N SER A 74 10.71 6.34 1.97
CA SER A 74 10.69 5.23 1.00
C SER A 74 10.08 5.58 -0.37
N SER A 75 9.74 6.85 -0.66
CA SER A 75 9.18 7.23 -1.98
C SER A 75 10.21 7.16 -3.14
N TYR A 76 9.73 7.08 -4.38
CA TYR A 76 10.55 7.13 -5.61
C TYR A 76 11.57 5.99 -5.80
N GLN A 77 12.82 6.15 -5.38
CA GLN A 77 13.87 5.12 -5.54
C GLN A 77 14.44 4.66 -4.21
N SER A 78 14.06 5.30 -3.10
CA SER A 78 14.53 4.92 -1.76
C SER A 78 13.72 3.79 -1.13
N TRP A 79 12.62 3.35 -1.75
CA TRP A 79 11.90 2.14 -1.33
C TRP A 79 12.80 0.90 -1.31
N GLY A 80 13.84 0.86 -2.12
CA GLY A 80 14.82 -0.23 -2.15
C GLY A 80 15.58 -0.43 -0.85
N VAL A 81 15.60 0.58 0.02
CA VAL A 81 16.15 0.53 1.40
C VAL A 81 15.06 0.83 2.45
N GLY A 82 13.80 0.91 2.01
CA GLY A 82 12.59 1.12 2.80
C GLY A 82 12.25 -0.05 3.72
N HIS A 83 11.41 0.21 4.71
CA HIS A 83 10.74 -0.85 5.49
C HIS A 83 9.47 -0.32 6.16
N LEU A 84 8.54 -1.23 6.47
CA LEU A 84 7.17 -0.87 6.83
C LEU A 84 7.07 -0.14 8.18
N ASP A 85 7.93 -0.45 9.15
CA ASP A 85 7.94 0.28 10.44
C ASP A 85 8.21 1.77 10.29
N ARG A 86 9.19 2.16 9.46
CA ARG A 86 9.49 3.59 9.21
C ARG A 86 8.36 4.25 8.42
N ASP A 87 7.90 3.60 7.36
CA ASP A 87 6.82 4.13 6.53
C ASP A 87 5.56 4.38 7.35
N THR A 88 5.22 3.48 8.29
CA THR A 88 4.05 3.66 9.15
C THR A 88 4.24 4.68 10.27
N ASN A 89 5.48 4.96 10.72
CA ASN A 89 5.77 6.10 11.61
C ASN A 89 5.58 7.43 10.86
N GLU A 90 6.10 7.54 9.64
CA GLU A 90 5.98 8.74 8.81
C GLU A 90 4.52 8.99 8.38
N ILE A 91 3.77 7.93 8.05
CA ILE A 91 2.32 8.01 7.83
C ILE A 91 1.61 8.52 9.09
N ALA A 92 1.97 8.02 10.29
CA ALA A 92 1.38 8.50 11.54
C ALA A 92 1.68 9.98 11.81
N GLN A 93 2.90 10.47 11.53
CA GLN A 93 3.23 11.89 11.59
C GLN A 93 2.38 12.71 10.63
N CYS A 94 2.19 12.23 9.40
CA CYS A 94 1.34 12.88 8.40
C CYS A 94 -0.13 12.93 8.84
N LEU A 95 -0.66 11.85 9.42
CA LEU A 95 -2.04 11.78 9.92
C LEU A 95 -2.25 12.74 11.10
N GLU A 96 -1.31 12.86 12.04
CA GLU A 96 -1.37 13.83 13.15
C GLU A 96 -1.33 15.28 12.65
N TYR A 97 -0.47 15.55 11.66
CA TYR A 97 -0.44 16.85 10.99
C TYR A 97 -1.79 17.16 10.33
N ILE A 98 -2.33 16.24 9.52
CA ILE A 98 -3.62 16.41 8.82
C ILE A 98 -4.74 16.65 9.84
N LYS A 99 -4.76 15.87 10.92
CA LYS A 99 -5.76 16.00 11.99
C LYS A 99 -5.71 17.38 12.63
N SER A 100 -4.52 17.87 12.96
CA SER A 100 -4.32 19.18 13.57
C SER A 100 -4.70 20.32 12.60
N TYR A 101 -4.24 20.25 11.35
CA TYR A 101 -4.56 21.20 10.29
C TYR A 101 -6.07 21.30 10.03
N LYS A 102 -6.76 20.15 9.92
CA LYS A 102 -8.21 20.12 9.71
C LYS A 102 -8.97 20.61 10.95
N ALA A 103 -8.52 20.24 12.16
CA ALA A 103 -9.10 20.70 13.41
C ALA A 103 -9.06 22.22 13.55
N GLU A 104 -7.93 22.85 13.24
CA GLU A 104 -7.78 24.31 13.27
C GLU A 104 -8.71 25.01 12.27
N LYS A 105 -8.83 24.45 11.05
CA LYS A 105 -9.56 25.08 9.95
C LYS A 105 -11.07 24.83 9.99
N PHE A 106 -11.50 23.65 10.41
CA PHE A 106 -12.88 23.18 10.26
C PHE A 106 -13.47 22.51 11.51
N GLY A 107 -12.68 22.33 12.57
CA GLY A 107 -13.01 21.47 13.71
C GLY A 107 -12.74 19.99 13.44
N GLY A 108 -13.22 19.12 14.33
CA GLY A 108 -12.99 17.68 14.25
C GLY A 108 -13.46 17.08 12.91
N GLY A 109 -12.58 16.26 12.32
CA GLY A 109 -12.79 15.58 11.05
C GLY A 109 -12.58 14.08 11.16
N LYS A 110 -12.92 13.36 10.09
CA LYS A 110 -12.71 11.91 9.97
C LYS A 110 -11.51 11.66 9.08
N ILE A 111 -10.72 10.64 9.38
CA ILE A 111 -9.52 10.32 8.62
C ILE A 111 -9.57 8.87 8.15
N ALA A 112 -9.53 8.68 6.84
CA ALA A 112 -9.41 7.37 6.22
C ALA A 112 -8.06 7.24 5.51
N MET A 113 -7.49 6.03 5.50
CA MET A 113 -6.27 5.73 4.75
C MET A 113 -6.58 4.76 3.61
N MET A 114 -6.02 5.03 2.43
CA MET A 114 -6.12 4.18 1.25
C MET A 114 -4.72 3.81 0.73
N GLY A 115 -4.39 2.53 0.78
CA GLY A 115 -3.19 1.96 0.18
C GLY A 115 -3.45 1.50 -1.25
N HIS A 116 -2.53 1.80 -2.15
CA HIS A 116 -2.51 1.28 -3.52
C HIS A 116 -1.33 0.33 -3.70
N SER A 117 -1.56 -0.82 -4.32
CA SER A 117 -0.49 -1.80 -4.57
C SER A 117 0.21 -2.15 -3.25
N THR A 118 1.54 -2.08 -3.20
CA THR A 118 2.35 -2.26 -1.99
C THR A 118 2.09 -1.20 -0.91
N GLY A 119 1.51 -0.05 -1.22
CA GLY A 119 0.99 0.89 -0.21
C GLY A 119 -0.08 0.25 0.68
N SER A 120 -0.72 -0.83 0.21
CA SER A 120 -1.59 -1.68 1.04
C SER A 120 -0.82 -2.43 2.13
N GLN A 121 0.47 -2.73 1.93
CA GLN A 121 1.33 -3.30 2.98
C GLN A 121 1.41 -2.31 4.15
N CYS A 122 1.62 -1.02 3.86
CA CYS A 122 1.61 0.03 4.87
C CYS A 122 0.26 0.10 5.60
N VAL A 123 -0.87 -0.04 4.90
CA VAL A 123 -2.20 -0.04 5.53
C VAL A 123 -2.35 -1.20 6.52
N LEU A 124 -2.07 -2.43 6.08
CA LEU A 124 -2.23 -3.59 6.94
C LEU A 124 -1.22 -3.55 8.10
N HIS A 125 0.03 -3.19 7.85
CA HIS A 125 1.08 -3.06 8.87
C HIS A 125 0.74 -2.00 9.92
N TYR A 126 0.20 -0.85 9.49
CA TYR A 126 -0.26 0.21 10.39
C TYR A 126 -1.32 -0.31 11.37
N LEU A 127 -2.24 -1.15 10.88
CA LEU A 127 -3.38 -1.68 11.63
C LEU A 127 -3.08 -2.94 12.44
N SER A 128 -2.08 -3.74 12.07
CA SER A 128 -1.82 -5.06 12.68
C SER A 128 -0.67 -5.07 13.69
N GLN A 129 0.31 -4.18 13.55
CA GLN A 129 1.47 -4.14 14.43
C GLN A 129 1.20 -3.48 15.78
N ALA A 130 2.07 -3.73 16.76
CA ALA A 130 2.01 -3.07 18.06
C ALA A 130 1.99 -1.54 17.93
N ASN A 131 1.34 -0.84 18.86
CA ASN A 131 1.27 0.63 18.85
C ASN A 131 1.73 1.22 20.20
N PRO A 132 2.90 1.89 20.27
CA PRO A 132 3.88 2.07 19.18
C PRO A 132 4.55 0.76 18.77
N HIS A 133 5.27 0.78 17.65
CA HIS A 133 6.18 -0.32 17.29
C HIS A 133 7.23 -0.50 18.39
N THR A 134 7.72 -1.73 18.57
CA THR A 134 8.58 -2.09 19.71
C THR A 134 9.98 -2.54 19.31
N LYS A 135 10.22 -2.82 18.03
CA LYS A 135 11.48 -3.39 17.54
C LYS A 135 12.30 -2.32 16.84
N ILE A 136 13.51 -2.07 17.35
CA ILE A 136 14.49 -1.22 16.67
C ILE A 136 15.40 -2.15 15.84
N PRO A 137 15.32 -2.13 14.50
CA PRO A 137 16.21 -2.93 13.68
C PRO A 137 17.63 -2.37 13.67
N ALA A 138 18.63 -3.25 13.62
CA ALA A 138 20.04 -2.84 13.61
C ALA A 138 20.41 -1.94 12.39
N PHE A 139 19.73 -2.14 11.25
CA PHE A 139 19.94 -1.37 10.02
C PHE A 139 19.30 0.04 10.06
N ASP A 140 18.43 0.31 11.04
CA ASP A 140 17.81 1.62 11.26
C ASP A 140 17.79 1.93 12.77
N ALA A 141 18.97 1.96 13.37
CA ALA A 141 19.14 2.17 14.81
C ALA A 141 18.66 3.56 15.30
N GLY A 142 18.42 4.49 14.38
CA GLY A 142 17.92 5.83 14.67
C GLY A 142 16.40 5.97 14.55
N ILE A 143 15.67 4.89 14.26
CA ILE A 143 14.21 4.96 14.12
C ILE A 143 13.55 5.36 15.43
N GLU A 144 12.69 6.37 15.35
CA GLU A 144 11.83 6.78 16.45
C GLU A 144 10.41 6.26 16.19
N HIS A 145 9.93 5.40 17.10
CA HIS A 145 8.57 4.90 17.02
C HIS A 145 7.60 5.85 17.72
N ILE A 146 6.48 6.11 17.05
CA ILE A 146 5.45 7.00 17.57
C ILE A 146 4.11 6.28 17.72
N THR A 147 3.26 6.81 18.58
CA THR A 147 1.88 6.34 18.69
C THR A 147 1.12 6.71 17.41
N ARG A 148 0.57 5.68 16.77
CA ARG A 148 -0.24 5.80 15.57
C ARG A 148 -1.68 6.21 15.92
N PRO A 149 -2.24 7.27 15.32
CA PRO A 149 -3.64 7.63 15.53
C PRO A 149 -4.62 6.57 15.00
N VAL A 150 -5.81 6.53 15.59
CA VAL A 150 -6.90 5.66 15.12
C VAL A 150 -7.49 6.22 13.82
N LEU A 151 -7.79 5.32 12.88
CA LEU A 151 -8.41 5.65 11.59
C LEU A 151 -9.93 5.47 11.62
N ASP A 152 -10.65 6.35 10.93
CA ASP A 152 -12.08 6.24 10.65
C ASP A 152 -12.38 5.44 9.37
N GLY A 153 -11.37 4.80 8.80
CA GLY A 153 -11.53 3.91 7.66
C GLY A 153 -10.22 3.46 7.04
N ALA A 154 -10.20 2.25 6.50
CA ALA A 154 -9.05 1.71 5.78
C ALA A 154 -9.48 1.08 4.46
N ILE A 155 -8.73 1.37 3.40
CA ILE A 155 -8.97 0.88 2.05
C ILE A 155 -7.67 0.29 1.51
N MET A 156 -7.71 -0.91 0.94
CA MET A 156 -6.59 -1.49 0.21
C MET A 156 -7.01 -1.76 -1.23
N GLN A 157 -6.35 -1.14 -2.19
CA GLN A 157 -6.60 -1.36 -3.61
C GLN A 157 -5.42 -2.08 -4.26
N ALA A 158 -5.74 -3.20 -4.93
CA ALA A 158 -4.79 -4.16 -5.46
C ALA A 158 -3.66 -4.55 -4.45
N PRO A 159 -3.99 -4.95 -3.21
CA PRO A 159 -3.01 -5.62 -2.36
C PRO A 159 -2.60 -6.92 -3.06
N VAL A 160 -1.34 -6.99 -3.50
CA VAL A 160 -0.76 -8.14 -4.19
C VAL A 160 0.53 -8.54 -3.49
N SER A 161 0.87 -9.82 -3.58
CA SER A 161 2.15 -10.33 -3.12
C SER A 161 3.25 -10.03 -4.12
N ASP A 162 4.30 -9.32 -3.70
CA ASP A 162 5.50 -9.12 -4.51
C ASP A 162 6.19 -10.45 -4.85
N ARG A 163 6.17 -11.41 -3.91
CA ARG A 163 6.66 -12.78 -4.12
C ARG A 163 5.92 -13.47 -5.25
N GLU A 164 4.58 -13.47 -5.22
CA GLU A 164 3.78 -14.10 -6.28
C GLU A 164 3.85 -13.33 -7.60
N ALA A 165 3.96 -12.00 -7.55
CA ALA A 165 4.21 -11.19 -8.74
C ALA A 165 5.56 -11.55 -9.40
N ILE A 166 6.60 -11.83 -8.60
CA ILE A 166 7.86 -12.36 -9.12
C ILE A 166 7.67 -13.75 -9.72
N PHE A 167 6.82 -14.62 -9.16
CA PHE A 167 6.52 -15.90 -9.81
C PHE A 167 5.90 -15.73 -11.20
N CYS A 168 5.07 -14.70 -11.42
CA CYS A 168 4.60 -14.36 -12.75
C CYS A 168 5.76 -13.99 -13.68
N VAL A 169 6.72 -13.16 -13.22
CA VAL A 169 7.92 -12.81 -14.02
C VAL A 169 8.76 -14.05 -14.33
N LEU A 170 8.97 -14.93 -13.36
CA LEU A 170 9.76 -16.14 -13.53
C LEU A 170 9.09 -17.20 -14.41
N LYS A 171 7.77 -17.12 -14.60
CA LYS A 171 6.98 -18.03 -15.45
C LYS A 171 6.82 -17.47 -16.87
N TRP A 172 6.58 -16.17 -17.00
CA TRP A 172 6.16 -15.55 -18.26
C TRP A 172 7.18 -14.56 -18.85
N GLY A 173 8.21 -14.20 -18.09
CA GLY A 173 9.14 -13.13 -18.45
C GLY A 173 8.57 -11.75 -18.17
N ILE A 174 9.38 -10.72 -18.42
CA ILE A 174 8.98 -9.32 -18.32
C ILE A 174 9.78 -8.46 -19.30
N GLY A 175 9.09 -7.63 -20.09
CA GLY A 175 9.74 -6.86 -21.15
C GLY A 175 10.54 -7.75 -22.10
N ASP A 176 11.82 -7.47 -22.26
CA ASP A 176 12.76 -8.24 -23.09
C ASP A 176 13.43 -9.41 -22.33
N THR A 177 13.10 -9.61 -21.04
CA THR A 177 13.66 -10.67 -20.21
C THR A 177 12.83 -11.94 -20.35
N THR A 178 13.41 -13.00 -20.92
CA THR A 178 12.76 -14.32 -21.01
C THR A 178 12.66 -15.00 -19.62
N PRO A 179 11.74 -15.96 -19.43
CA PRO A 179 11.63 -16.71 -18.18
C PRO A 179 12.94 -17.37 -17.72
N GLU A 180 13.70 -17.95 -18.67
CA GLU A 180 14.97 -18.62 -18.38
C GLU A 180 16.02 -17.63 -17.87
N LYS A 181 16.08 -16.45 -18.49
CA LYS A 181 17.00 -15.39 -18.06
C LYS A 181 16.58 -14.80 -16.72
N ALA A 182 15.27 -14.61 -16.50
CA ALA A 182 14.73 -14.14 -15.22
C ALA A 182 15.08 -15.12 -14.09
N ARG A 183 15.00 -16.44 -14.33
CA ARG A 183 15.37 -17.46 -13.35
C ARG A 183 16.83 -17.36 -12.92
N VAL A 184 17.75 -17.32 -13.89
CA VAL A 184 19.19 -17.22 -13.60
C VAL A 184 19.50 -15.96 -12.79
N VAL A 185 18.92 -14.82 -13.17
CA VAL A 185 19.11 -13.55 -12.46
C VAL A 185 18.53 -13.61 -11.05
N TYR A 186 17.34 -14.17 -10.88
CA TYR A 186 16.70 -14.31 -9.58
C TYR A 186 17.53 -15.19 -8.64
N ASP A 187 18.00 -16.35 -9.10
CA ASP A 187 18.80 -17.27 -8.29
C ASP A 187 20.13 -16.61 -7.85
N GLU A 188 20.76 -15.84 -8.74
CA GLU A 188 21.96 -15.06 -8.42
C GLU A 188 21.67 -13.96 -7.37
N MET A 189 20.60 -13.19 -7.56
CA MET A 189 20.18 -12.16 -6.61
C MET A 189 19.85 -12.75 -5.23
N GLU A 190 19.15 -13.88 -5.17
CA GLU A 190 18.83 -14.55 -3.92
C GLU A 190 20.08 -15.04 -3.19
N ALA A 191 21.02 -15.67 -3.92
CA ALA A 191 22.28 -16.13 -3.34
C ALA A 191 23.11 -14.97 -2.78
N LEU A 192 23.27 -13.89 -3.55
CA LEU A 192 23.96 -12.67 -3.11
C LEU A 192 23.29 -12.06 -1.88
N ALA A 193 21.96 -12.01 -1.88
CA ALA A 193 21.22 -11.39 -0.79
C ALA A 193 21.30 -12.21 0.50
N LYS A 194 21.16 -13.54 0.42
CA LYS A 194 21.32 -14.46 1.57
C LYS A 194 22.72 -14.36 2.16
N ALA A 195 23.75 -14.35 1.32
CA ALA A 195 25.13 -14.17 1.78
C ALA A 195 25.34 -12.82 2.49
N ALA A 196 24.87 -11.72 1.89
CA ALA A 196 25.04 -10.38 2.46
C ALA A 196 24.31 -10.20 3.80
N VAL A 197 23.11 -10.76 3.95
CA VAL A 197 22.37 -10.71 5.23
C VAL A 197 23.04 -11.59 6.29
N ALA A 198 23.56 -12.76 5.91
CA ALA A 198 24.28 -13.64 6.84
C ALA A 198 25.58 -13.01 7.38
N GLU A 199 26.23 -12.11 6.62
CA GLU A 199 27.38 -11.35 7.10
C GLU A 199 27.03 -10.37 8.24
N GLY A 200 25.76 -9.99 8.41
CA GLY A 200 25.30 -9.19 9.55
C GLY A 200 25.88 -7.78 9.62
N LYS A 201 26.25 -7.18 8.47
CA LYS A 201 26.76 -5.81 8.42
C LYS A 201 25.69 -4.80 8.87
N PRO A 202 26.08 -3.69 9.52
CA PRO A 202 25.14 -2.68 10.02
C PRO A 202 24.48 -1.85 8.91
N HIS A 203 25.05 -1.85 7.71
CA HIS A 203 24.51 -1.12 6.56
C HIS A 203 23.99 -2.08 5.50
N ASP A 204 22.96 -1.64 4.77
CA ASP A 204 22.41 -2.37 3.65
C ASP A 204 23.47 -2.56 2.55
N THR A 205 23.60 -3.80 2.08
CA THR A 205 24.33 -4.11 0.85
C THR A 205 23.36 -4.00 -0.32
N MET A 206 23.74 -3.27 -1.36
CA MET A 206 22.91 -3.10 -2.55
C MET A 206 23.12 -4.24 -3.53
N LEU A 207 22.03 -4.77 -4.09
CA LEU A 207 22.13 -5.70 -5.22
C LEU A 207 22.65 -4.96 -6.46
N PRO A 208 23.42 -5.63 -7.33
CA PRO A 208 23.89 -5.02 -8.57
C PRO A 208 22.72 -4.54 -9.44
N LEU A 209 22.74 -3.26 -9.83
CA LEU A 209 21.66 -2.64 -10.61
C LEU A 209 21.37 -3.35 -11.93
N HIS A 210 22.39 -3.95 -12.54
CA HIS A 210 22.23 -4.70 -13.80
C HIS A 210 21.42 -5.99 -13.61
N LEU A 211 21.36 -6.55 -12.39
CA LEU A 211 20.52 -7.70 -12.06
C LEU A 211 19.10 -7.24 -11.73
N THR A 212 18.93 -6.25 -10.85
CA THR A 212 17.59 -5.77 -10.47
C THR A 212 16.82 -5.23 -11.68
N SER A 213 17.50 -4.53 -12.60
CA SER A 213 16.88 -3.96 -13.82
C SER A 213 16.38 -5.01 -14.83
N MET A 214 16.70 -6.29 -14.63
CA MET A 214 16.22 -7.39 -15.49
C MET A 214 14.83 -7.89 -15.08
N ILE A 215 14.46 -7.72 -13.81
CA ILE A 215 13.21 -8.26 -13.21
C ILE A 215 12.29 -7.13 -12.76
N TYR A 216 12.87 -6.00 -12.32
CA TYR A 216 12.17 -4.77 -11.96
C TYR A 216 12.34 -3.69 -13.05
N PRO A 217 11.60 -2.57 -12.98
CA PRO A 217 11.84 -1.43 -13.85
C PRO A 217 13.31 -1.02 -13.91
N ALA A 218 13.72 -0.43 -15.05
CA ALA A 218 15.12 -0.11 -15.30
C ALA A 218 15.71 0.82 -14.22
N ASN A 219 16.94 0.54 -13.81
CA ASN A 219 17.67 1.27 -12.77
C ASN A 219 16.97 1.29 -11.41
N THR A 220 16.29 0.21 -11.04
CA THR A 220 15.69 0.04 -9.71
C THR A 220 16.76 -0.39 -8.69
N PRO A 221 17.15 0.45 -7.72
CA PRO A 221 18.03 0.05 -6.63
C PRO A 221 17.24 -0.73 -5.58
N ILE A 222 17.77 -1.88 -5.13
CA ILE A 222 17.18 -2.68 -4.04
C ILE A 222 18.30 -3.22 -3.16
N SER A 223 18.18 -3.09 -1.84
CA SER A 223 19.11 -3.73 -0.90
C SER A 223 18.86 -5.23 -0.82
N CYS A 224 19.89 -5.99 -0.47
CA CYS A 224 19.79 -7.43 -0.24
C CYS A 224 18.68 -7.77 0.79
N ARG A 225 18.60 -6.99 1.87
CA ARG A 225 17.56 -7.12 2.89
C ARG A 225 16.16 -6.92 2.30
N ARG A 226 15.93 -5.80 1.60
CA ARG A 226 14.62 -5.49 1.04
C ARG A 226 14.21 -6.53 -0.01
N PHE A 227 15.15 -6.98 -0.84
CA PHE A 227 14.89 -8.04 -1.81
C PHE A 227 14.41 -9.32 -1.13
N LEU A 228 15.11 -9.81 -0.09
CA LEU A 228 14.68 -11.02 0.62
C LEU A 228 13.31 -10.87 1.31
N SER A 229 12.99 -9.68 1.80
CA SER A 229 11.68 -9.40 2.38
C SER A 229 10.57 -9.45 1.32
N LEU A 230 10.77 -8.84 0.15
CA LEU A 230 9.80 -8.83 -0.96
C LEU A 230 9.57 -10.21 -1.55
N VAL A 231 10.64 -10.98 -1.81
CA VAL A 231 10.53 -12.30 -2.46
C VAL A 231 10.24 -13.41 -1.48
N SER A 232 10.50 -13.19 -0.19
CA SER A 232 10.20 -14.10 0.92
C SER A 232 10.46 -15.57 0.58
N PRO A 233 11.71 -15.97 0.34
CA PRO A 233 12.02 -17.30 -0.20
C PRO A 233 11.67 -18.44 0.76
N GLU A 234 11.53 -18.15 2.05
CA GLU A 234 11.15 -19.12 3.08
C GLU A 234 9.62 -19.22 3.27
N SER A 235 8.83 -18.49 2.48
CA SER A 235 7.36 -18.61 2.45
C SER A 235 6.91 -19.90 1.74
N PRO A 236 5.82 -20.53 2.22
CA PRO A 236 4.87 -20.01 3.22
C PRO A 236 5.21 -20.33 4.69
N GLN A 237 6.31 -21.05 4.97
CA GLN A 237 6.63 -21.52 6.32
C GLN A 237 7.08 -20.39 7.25
N SER A 238 7.86 -19.44 6.74
CA SER A 238 8.32 -18.27 7.49
C SER A 238 8.30 -17.03 6.59
N PRO A 239 7.12 -16.40 6.43
CA PRO A 239 6.99 -15.23 5.56
C PRO A 239 7.82 -14.04 6.05
N GLY A 240 8.40 -13.30 5.11
CA GLY A 240 9.08 -12.04 5.37
C GLY A 240 8.10 -10.92 5.69
N GLU A 241 8.62 -9.74 6.05
CA GLU A 241 7.82 -8.61 6.50
C GLU A 241 6.83 -8.10 5.42
N ASP A 242 7.26 -8.12 4.15
CA ASP A 242 6.42 -7.63 3.04
C ASP A 242 5.42 -8.67 2.52
N ASP A 243 5.62 -9.95 2.86
CA ASP A 243 4.78 -11.05 2.36
C ASP A 243 3.50 -11.21 3.19
N LEU A 244 2.64 -10.20 3.09
CA LEU A 244 1.37 -10.13 3.81
C LEU A 244 0.19 -10.68 3.00
N PHE A 245 0.37 -10.86 1.68
CA PHE A 245 -0.72 -11.08 0.74
C PHE A 245 -0.56 -12.34 -0.12
N SER A 246 0.48 -13.15 0.06
CA SER A 246 0.63 -14.39 -0.73
C SER A 246 -0.57 -15.32 -0.52
N SER A 247 -1.07 -15.88 -1.62
CA SER A 247 -2.28 -16.71 -1.60
C SER A 247 -2.12 -18.03 -0.84
N ASP A 248 -0.89 -18.51 -0.69
CA ASP A 248 -0.52 -19.77 -0.04
C ASP A 248 -0.18 -19.64 1.46
N LEU A 249 -0.23 -18.43 2.03
CA LEU A 249 -0.05 -18.22 3.48
C LEU A 249 -1.15 -18.94 4.26
N SER A 250 -0.84 -19.40 5.47
CA SER A 250 -1.78 -20.14 6.31
C SER A 250 -2.83 -19.23 6.97
N ASP A 251 -3.97 -19.80 7.36
CA ASP A 251 -4.97 -19.07 8.17
C ASP A 251 -4.37 -18.59 9.50
N GLU A 252 -3.43 -19.35 10.07
CA GLU A 252 -2.66 -18.96 11.27
C GLU A 252 -1.84 -17.69 11.01
N HIS A 253 -1.15 -17.60 9.87
CA HIS A 253 -0.41 -16.39 9.50
C HIS A 253 -1.36 -15.20 9.26
N PHE A 254 -2.50 -15.40 8.60
CA PHE A 254 -3.48 -14.31 8.46
C PHE A 254 -4.05 -13.85 9.81
N SER A 255 -4.11 -14.72 10.83
CA SER A 255 -4.51 -14.33 12.17
C SER A 255 -3.51 -13.39 12.86
N THR A 256 -2.22 -13.47 12.52
CA THR A 256 -1.18 -12.58 13.07
C THR A 256 -1.06 -11.24 12.32
N THR A 257 -1.78 -11.08 11.22
CA THR A 257 -1.84 -9.85 10.41
C THR A 257 -3.27 -9.28 10.39
N PHE A 258 -4.12 -9.76 9.49
CA PHE A 258 -5.52 -9.37 9.37
C PHE A 258 -6.30 -9.57 10.69
N GLY A 259 -6.05 -10.67 11.41
CA GLY A 259 -6.68 -10.94 12.70
C GLY A 259 -6.22 -10.02 13.83
N MET A 260 -5.14 -9.24 13.67
CA MET A 260 -4.70 -8.31 14.71
C MET A 260 -5.40 -6.96 14.64
N ILE A 261 -6.11 -6.65 13.55
CA ILE A 261 -6.75 -5.34 13.33
C ILE A 261 -7.70 -4.99 14.48
N GLN A 262 -8.51 -5.95 14.96
CA GLN A 262 -9.41 -5.74 16.09
C GLN A 262 -8.65 -5.47 17.39
N GLU A 263 -7.61 -6.26 17.66
CA GLU A 263 -6.85 -6.19 18.90
C GLU A 263 -6.08 -4.88 19.02
N ARG A 264 -5.54 -4.37 17.91
CA ARG A 264 -4.81 -3.09 17.90
C ARG A 264 -5.71 -1.88 18.10
N GLY A 265 -7.01 -1.98 17.77
CA GLY A 265 -7.97 -0.91 18.00
C GLY A 265 -7.68 0.36 17.20
N LEU A 266 -7.01 0.24 16.04
CA LEU A 266 -6.62 1.37 15.18
C LEU A 266 -7.60 1.66 14.05
N LEU A 267 -8.77 1.02 14.05
CA LEU A 267 -9.79 1.18 13.03
C LEU A 267 -11.19 1.28 13.64
N ASN A 268 -11.81 2.47 13.57
CA ASN A 268 -13.14 2.75 14.11
C ASN A 268 -14.30 2.41 13.14
N HIS A 269 -13.99 2.24 11.85
CA HIS A 269 -14.98 1.93 10.83
C HIS A 269 -14.81 0.52 10.28
N LYS A 270 -14.33 0.38 9.04
CA LYS A 270 -14.27 -0.89 8.32
C LYS A 270 -12.98 -0.99 7.50
N LEU A 271 -12.63 -2.21 7.11
CA LEU A 271 -11.60 -2.48 6.13
C LEU A 271 -12.27 -2.82 4.80
N MET A 272 -12.03 -2.02 3.77
CA MET A 272 -12.46 -2.30 2.39
C MET A 272 -11.28 -2.79 1.56
N VAL A 273 -11.47 -3.88 0.81
CA VAL A 273 -10.46 -4.41 -0.11
C VAL A 273 -10.98 -4.44 -1.53
N LEU A 274 -10.24 -3.85 -2.47
CA LEU A 274 -10.59 -3.78 -3.89
C LEU A 274 -9.54 -4.50 -4.73
N ILE A 275 -9.83 -5.72 -5.17
CA ILE A 275 -8.91 -6.53 -5.99
C ILE A 275 -9.13 -6.24 -7.47
N SER A 276 -8.06 -6.09 -8.24
CA SER A 276 -8.18 -5.91 -9.70
C SER A 276 -8.47 -7.25 -10.42
N GLY A 277 -9.58 -7.31 -11.17
CA GLY A 277 -10.06 -8.55 -11.78
C GLY A 277 -9.14 -9.13 -12.86
N LYS A 278 -8.47 -8.26 -13.64
CA LYS A 278 -7.45 -8.61 -14.63
C LYS A 278 -6.06 -8.13 -14.21
N ASP A 279 -5.79 -8.18 -12.91
CA ASP A 279 -4.47 -7.85 -12.37
C ASP A 279 -3.41 -8.82 -12.92
N GLN A 280 -2.46 -8.28 -13.69
CA GLN A 280 -1.35 -9.03 -14.28
C GLN A 280 -0.28 -9.43 -13.26
N SER A 281 -0.31 -8.84 -12.06
CA SER A 281 0.62 -9.16 -10.96
C SER A 281 0.10 -10.31 -10.09
N ILE A 282 -1.15 -10.74 -10.24
CA ILE A 282 -1.72 -11.88 -9.54
C ILE A 282 -1.64 -13.11 -10.46
N PRO A 283 -1.03 -14.23 -10.03
CA PRO A 283 -0.96 -15.42 -10.86
C PRO A 283 -2.33 -16.00 -11.24
N ASP A 284 -2.39 -16.67 -12.40
CA ASP A 284 -3.61 -17.22 -12.98
C ASP A 284 -4.24 -18.36 -12.17
N TRP A 285 -3.45 -19.04 -11.33
CA TRP A 285 -3.93 -20.08 -10.44
C TRP A 285 -4.57 -19.56 -9.14
N VAL A 286 -4.45 -18.26 -8.83
CA VAL A 286 -4.98 -17.69 -7.60
C VAL A 286 -6.47 -17.41 -7.74
N ASP A 287 -7.27 -18.07 -6.89
CA ASP A 287 -8.70 -17.82 -6.75
C ASP A 287 -8.93 -16.58 -5.86
N LYS A 288 -9.19 -15.44 -6.51
CA LYS A 288 -9.33 -14.12 -5.86
C LYS A 288 -10.48 -14.07 -4.86
N ASP A 289 -11.58 -14.76 -5.14
CA ASP A 289 -12.74 -14.79 -4.25
C ASP A 289 -12.46 -15.63 -3.01
N LYS A 290 -11.81 -16.80 -3.17
CA LYS A 290 -11.36 -17.59 -2.01
C LYS A 290 -10.32 -16.84 -1.19
N MET A 291 -9.39 -16.12 -1.82
CA MET A 291 -8.40 -15.30 -1.13
C MET A 291 -9.08 -14.22 -0.27
N LEU A 292 -10.02 -13.46 -0.83
CA LEU A 292 -10.79 -12.45 -0.09
C LEU A 292 -11.59 -13.08 1.07
N ALA A 293 -12.21 -14.24 0.86
CA ALA A 293 -12.95 -14.93 1.91
C ALA A 293 -12.05 -15.35 3.09
N ARG A 294 -10.80 -15.77 2.82
CA ARG A 294 -9.81 -16.09 3.87
C ARG A 294 -9.38 -14.85 4.65
N TRP A 295 -9.14 -13.74 3.98
CA TRP A 295 -8.81 -12.47 4.64
C TRP A 295 -9.97 -11.95 5.48
N GLN A 296 -11.20 -11.98 4.95
CA GLN A 296 -12.41 -11.65 5.70
C GLN A 296 -12.53 -12.50 6.96
N LYS A 297 -12.40 -13.83 6.83
CA LYS A 297 -12.47 -14.78 7.94
C LYS A 297 -11.47 -14.43 9.04
N ALA A 298 -10.22 -14.10 8.67
CA ALA A 298 -9.19 -13.69 9.61
C ALA A 298 -9.53 -12.34 10.27
N THR A 299 -9.90 -11.32 9.49
CA THR A 299 -10.26 -9.98 9.97
C THR A 299 -11.43 -10.00 10.93
N ASP A 300 -12.49 -10.75 10.62
CA ASP A 300 -13.71 -10.82 11.43
C ASP A 300 -13.63 -11.89 12.54
N HIS A 301 -12.50 -12.60 12.66
CA HIS A 301 -12.31 -13.74 13.57
C HIS A 301 -13.48 -14.74 13.48
N ASP A 302 -13.69 -15.31 12.30
CA ASP A 302 -14.78 -16.26 12.02
C ASP A 302 -16.19 -15.67 12.31
N GLY A 303 -16.36 -14.38 12.04
CA GLY A 303 -17.64 -13.67 12.21
C GLY A 303 -17.92 -13.18 13.63
N LYS A 304 -16.95 -13.27 14.55
CA LYS A 304 -17.04 -12.70 15.89
C LYS A 304 -17.13 -11.17 15.87
N TYR A 305 -16.46 -10.54 14.91
CA TYR A 305 -16.49 -9.10 14.71
C TYR A 305 -17.03 -8.76 13.31
N GLN A 306 -17.32 -7.48 13.10
CA GLN A 306 -17.72 -6.95 11.81
C GLN A 306 -16.78 -5.80 11.45
N ILE A 307 -15.57 -6.11 11.05
CA ILE A 307 -14.52 -5.15 10.68
C ILE A 307 -14.40 -5.09 9.16
N TRP A 308 -14.58 -6.22 8.47
CA TRP A 308 -14.62 -6.27 7.02
C TRP A 308 -15.82 -5.48 6.45
N ASP A 309 -15.61 -4.76 5.35
CA ASP A 309 -16.68 -4.12 4.58
C ASP A 309 -17.20 -5.08 3.50
N GLU A 310 -18.23 -5.87 3.83
CA GLU A 310 -18.87 -6.79 2.87
C GLU A 310 -19.56 -6.07 1.70
N LYS A 311 -19.98 -4.82 1.89
CA LYS A 311 -20.78 -4.09 0.91
C LYS A 311 -19.94 -3.53 -0.23
N HIS A 312 -18.76 -3.00 0.11
CA HIS A 312 -17.92 -2.28 -0.84
C HIS A 312 -16.68 -3.06 -1.27
N THR A 313 -16.24 -4.06 -0.51
CA THR A 313 -15.15 -4.96 -0.91
C THR A 313 -15.56 -5.78 -2.14
N GLY A 314 -14.61 -6.01 -3.06
CA GLY A 314 -14.82 -6.93 -4.15
C GLY A 314 -13.73 -6.93 -5.21
N VAL A 315 -13.96 -7.73 -6.24
CA VAL A 315 -13.12 -7.81 -7.43
C VAL A 315 -13.63 -6.83 -8.49
N ILE A 316 -12.82 -5.84 -8.86
CA ILE A 316 -13.15 -4.85 -9.88
C ILE A 316 -13.12 -5.53 -11.27
N PRO A 317 -14.25 -5.64 -11.97
CA PRO A 317 -14.28 -6.32 -13.27
C PRO A 317 -13.35 -5.66 -14.28
N ASN A 318 -12.54 -6.46 -14.98
CA ASN A 318 -11.61 -6.03 -16.02
C ASN A 318 -10.50 -5.05 -15.59
N ALA A 319 -10.36 -4.73 -14.31
CA ALA A 319 -9.33 -3.83 -13.84
C ALA A 319 -7.92 -4.44 -13.96
N SER A 320 -6.97 -3.69 -14.52
CA SER A 320 -5.54 -3.99 -14.40
C SER A 320 -5.01 -3.51 -13.05
N HIS A 321 -3.77 -3.86 -12.70
CA HIS A 321 -3.18 -3.57 -11.39
C HIS A 321 -3.35 -2.11 -10.95
N ALA A 322 -2.88 -1.18 -11.79
CA ALA A 322 -2.90 0.26 -11.53
C ALA A 322 -4.02 1.01 -12.29
N LEU A 323 -4.88 0.30 -13.04
CA LEU A 323 -5.94 0.87 -13.87
C LEU A 323 -5.47 1.93 -14.87
N SER A 324 -4.21 1.79 -15.31
CA SER A 324 -3.47 2.76 -16.12
C SER A 324 -3.50 2.47 -17.63
N ASN A 325 -4.38 1.59 -18.11
CA ASN A 325 -4.52 1.33 -19.55
C ASN A 325 -5.67 2.15 -20.13
N ASP A 326 -5.66 2.34 -21.45
CA ASP A 326 -6.67 3.17 -22.13
C ASP A 326 -8.09 2.55 -22.02
N ASP A 327 -8.19 1.23 -21.80
CA ASP A 327 -9.44 0.48 -21.61
C ASP A 327 -9.97 0.50 -20.15
N GLN A 328 -9.31 1.23 -19.24
CA GLN A 328 -9.61 1.19 -17.80
C GLN A 328 -10.61 2.26 -17.33
N ALA A 329 -11.25 3.00 -18.23
CA ALA A 329 -12.20 4.06 -17.85
C ALA A 329 -13.37 3.53 -16.98
N GLU A 330 -14.02 2.43 -17.38
CA GLU A 330 -15.10 1.82 -16.59
C GLU A 330 -14.60 1.20 -15.28
N PRO A 331 -13.49 0.43 -15.24
CA PRO A 331 -12.86 0.00 -14.00
C PRO A 331 -12.56 1.15 -13.02
N ARG A 332 -12.01 2.28 -13.51
CA ARG A 332 -11.74 3.46 -12.67
C ARG A 332 -13.01 4.07 -12.12
N LYS A 333 -14.06 4.18 -12.94
CA LYS A 333 -15.37 4.66 -12.50
C LYS A 333 -15.95 3.77 -11.40
N TRP A 334 -15.92 2.45 -11.59
CA TRP A 334 -16.37 1.48 -10.59
C TRP A 334 -15.62 1.64 -9.26
N LEU A 335 -14.29 1.77 -9.32
CA LEU A 335 -13.43 2.00 -8.15
C LEU A 335 -13.85 3.26 -7.41
N VAL A 336 -13.95 4.38 -8.12
CA VAL A 336 -14.29 5.69 -7.55
C VAL A 336 -15.67 5.65 -6.90
N GLU A 337 -16.67 5.04 -7.55
CA GLU A 337 -18.02 4.89 -7.00
C GLU A 337 -18.02 4.11 -5.68
N ARG A 338 -17.21 3.05 -5.56
CA ARG A 338 -17.08 2.28 -4.31
C ARG A 338 -16.36 3.02 -3.21
N VAL A 339 -15.28 3.73 -3.53
CA VAL A 339 -14.59 4.58 -2.55
C VAL A 339 -15.53 5.67 -2.04
N LEU A 340 -16.29 6.35 -2.91
CA LEU A 340 -17.27 7.36 -2.49
C LEU A 340 -18.38 6.76 -1.62
N GLY A 341 -18.92 5.60 -2.00
CA GLY A 341 -19.93 4.89 -1.23
C GLY A 341 -19.43 4.53 0.17
N TYR A 342 -18.21 4.01 0.25
CA TYR A 342 -17.52 3.68 1.50
C TYR A 342 -17.36 4.92 2.40
N LEU A 343 -16.77 6.00 1.87
CA LEU A 343 -16.51 7.23 2.62
C LEU A 343 -17.79 7.89 3.13
N LYS A 344 -18.89 7.81 2.36
CA LYS A 344 -20.20 8.29 2.80
C LYS A 344 -20.66 7.58 4.07
N THR A 345 -20.53 6.25 4.13
CA THR A 345 -20.92 5.48 5.32
C THR A 345 -20.05 5.75 6.55
N ALA A 346 -18.77 6.09 6.36
CA ALA A 346 -17.88 6.45 7.44
C ALA A 346 -18.32 7.76 8.14
N VAL A 347 -18.92 8.69 7.39
CA VAL A 347 -19.49 9.94 7.92
C VAL A 347 -20.81 9.71 8.66
N GLU A 348 -21.69 8.86 8.11
CA GLU A 348 -23.03 8.59 8.66
C GLU A 348 -23.01 7.86 10.02
N LYS A 349 -21.92 7.15 10.36
CA LYS A 349 -21.74 6.41 11.63
C LYS A 349 -21.36 7.33 12.83
N ALA A 350 -21.95 8.53 12.92
CA ALA A 350 -21.68 9.51 13.98
C ALA A 350 -22.59 9.32 15.21
#